data_AF-D5AVM0-F1
#
_entry.id   AF-D5AVM0-F1
#
_cell.length_a   1.000
_cell.length_b   1.000
_cell.length_c   1.000
_cell.angle_alpha   90.00
_cell.angle_beta   90.00
_cell.angle_gamma   90.00
#
_symmetry.space_group_name_H-M   'P 1'
#
loop_
_entity.id
_entity.type
_entity.pdbx_description
1 polymer ?
#
loop_
_entity_poly.entity_id
_entity_poly.type
_entity_poly.pdbx_seq_one_letter_code
_entity_poly.pdbx_strand_id
1 'polypeptide(L)'
;MDTFSNLADARQVQEQTFLFTEDGVVETWFGETALPPLRGRKAIEDSWTPFLATFDTVYHVNGQFTAEIDGDTATATHDCTVELIGEPEGAKTRNSNGVIYSDSYLRVNGEWLIAKRVARFIWRDVHPFIAA
;
A
#
# COMPACT_ATOMS: atom_id res chain seq x y z
N MET A 1 -2.93 -10.35 -0.03
CA MET A 1 -2.46 -9.37 -1.02
C MET A 1 -3.63 -8.73 -1.75
N ASP A 2 -4.43 -9.49 -2.49
CA ASP A 2 -5.58 -8.94 -3.24
C ASP A 2 -6.58 -8.21 -2.35
N THR A 3 -6.88 -8.74 -1.16
CA THR A 3 -7.75 -8.05 -0.19
C THR A 3 -7.20 -6.67 0.20
N PHE A 4 -5.87 -6.53 0.36
CA PHE A 4 -5.27 -5.24 0.67
C PHE A 4 -5.52 -4.23 -0.46
N SER A 5 -5.25 -4.65 -1.69
CA SER A 5 -5.43 -3.85 -2.91
C SER A 5 -6.89 -3.45 -3.11
N ASN A 6 -7.82 -4.40 -2.98
CA ASN A 6 -9.26 -4.17 -3.13
C ASN A 6 -9.81 -3.17 -2.10
N LEU A 7 -9.38 -3.26 -0.84
CA LEU A 7 -9.78 -2.31 0.20
C LEU A 7 -9.21 -0.92 -0.07
N ALA A 8 -7.98 -0.82 -0.60
CA ALA A 8 -7.40 0.45 -1.04
C ALA A 8 -8.23 1.10 -2.14
N ASP A 9 -8.57 0.32 -3.17
CA ASP A 9 -9.31 0.76 -4.36
C ASP A 9 -10.72 1.24 -3.99
N ALA A 10 -11.34 0.55 -3.02
CA ALA A 10 -12.62 0.93 -2.44
C ALA A 10 -12.53 2.01 -1.34
N ARG A 11 -11.30 2.46 -0.99
CA ARG A 11 -11.00 3.42 0.08
C ARG A 11 -11.53 3.04 1.46
N GLN A 12 -11.63 1.74 1.71
CA GLN A 12 -11.96 1.14 3.01
C GLN A 12 -10.70 1.08 3.88
N VAL A 13 -10.17 2.26 4.23
CA VAL A 13 -8.86 2.40 4.88
C VAL A 13 -8.86 1.77 6.26
N GLN A 14 -9.94 1.93 7.03
CA GLN A 14 -10.05 1.35 8.36
C GLN A 14 -9.93 -0.17 8.30
N GLU A 15 -10.70 -0.82 7.44
CA GLU A 15 -10.67 -2.25 7.19
C GLU A 15 -9.31 -2.71 6.67
N GLN A 16 -8.67 -1.91 5.82
CA GLN A 16 -7.33 -2.18 5.33
C GLN A 16 -6.30 -2.23 6.47
N THR A 17 -6.45 -1.38 7.49
CA THR A 17 -5.54 -1.40 8.65
C THR A 17 -5.66 -2.68 9.48
N PHE A 18 -6.80 -3.38 9.44
CA PHE A 18 -6.97 -4.65 10.15
C PHE A 18 -6.14 -5.79 9.56
N LEU A 19 -5.63 -5.63 8.33
CA LEU A 19 -4.68 -6.56 7.72
C LEU A 19 -3.27 -6.49 8.34
N PHE A 20 -3.00 -5.50 9.19
CA PHE A 20 -1.75 -5.39 9.94
C PHE A 20 -1.88 -5.92 11.36
N THR A 21 -0.77 -6.29 12.00
CA THR A 21 -0.74 -6.44 13.46
C THR A 21 -1.08 -5.10 14.13
N GLU A 22 -1.46 -5.13 15.40
CA GLU A 22 -1.83 -3.89 16.14
C GLU A 22 -0.70 -2.85 16.13
N ASP A 23 0.54 -3.34 16.21
CA ASP A 23 1.81 -2.59 16.18
C ASP A 23 2.48 -2.56 14.80
N GLY A 24 1.76 -2.93 13.74
CA GLY A 24 2.30 -3.09 12.39
C GLY A 24 3.00 -1.83 11.87
N VAL A 25 4.05 -2.03 11.06
CA VAL A 25 4.92 -0.94 10.58
C VAL A 25 4.84 -0.80 9.07
N VAL A 26 4.73 0.43 8.57
CA VAL A 26 4.86 0.74 7.14
C VAL A 26 6.05 1.67 6.92
N GLU A 27 6.96 1.26 6.05
CA GLU A 27 8.05 2.07 5.53
C GLU A 27 7.79 2.34 4.05
N THR A 28 7.79 3.60 3.65
CA THR A 28 7.59 4.00 2.25
C THR A 28 8.86 4.66 1.71
N TRP A 29 9.31 4.18 0.54
CA TRP A 29 10.50 4.65 -0.13
C TRP A 29 10.18 5.08 -1.56
N PHE A 30 10.70 6.24 -1.98
CA PHE A 30 10.73 6.70 -3.36
C PHE A 30 12.17 6.74 -3.84
N GLY A 31 12.55 5.76 -4.67
CA GLY A 31 13.97 5.50 -4.94
C GLY A 31 14.75 5.28 -3.64
N GLU A 32 15.75 6.11 -3.39
CA GLU A 32 16.58 6.06 -2.17
C GLU A 32 16.03 6.90 -1.00
N THR A 33 14.96 7.68 -1.21
CA THR A 33 14.41 8.57 -0.18
C THR A 33 13.33 7.85 0.63
N ALA A 34 13.47 7.84 1.96
CA ALA A 34 12.45 7.30 2.87
C ALA A 34 11.55 8.40 3.44
N LEU A 35 10.25 8.11 3.55
CA LEU A 35 9.35 8.87 4.41
C LEU A 35 9.46 8.40 5.86
N PRO A 36 9.07 9.23 6.85
CA PRO A 36 8.93 8.77 8.23
C PRO A 36 8.03 7.53 8.32
N PRO A 37 8.43 6.48 9.06
CA PRO A 37 7.66 5.25 9.15
C PRO A 37 6.35 5.46 9.91
N LEU A 38 5.30 4.78 9.48
CA LEU A 38 4.03 4.70 10.20
C LEU A 38 4.08 3.49 11.13
N ARG A 39 3.60 3.65 12.37
CA ARG A 39 3.64 2.61 13.40
C ARG A 39 2.28 2.47 14.06
N GLY A 40 1.74 1.26 13.99
CA GLY A 40 0.43 0.89 14.47
C GLY A 40 -0.71 1.30 13.55
N ARG A 41 -1.82 0.59 13.67
CA ARG A 41 -3.01 0.75 12.79
C ARG A 41 -3.52 2.19 12.72
N LYS A 42 -3.55 2.89 13.86
CA LYS A 42 -4.01 4.28 13.92
C LYS A 42 -3.16 5.22 13.07
N ALA A 43 -1.83 5.13 13.14
CA ALA A 43 -0.96 6.01 12.37
C ALA A 43 -1.09 5.73 10.86
N ILE A 44 -1.33 4.46 10.50
CA ILE A 44 -1.61 4.05 9.12
C ILE A 44 -2.92 4.68 8.64
N GLU A 45 -4.01 4.53 9.41
CA GLU A 45 -5.33 5.07 9.08
C GLU A 45 -5.31 6.60 8.95
N ASP A 46 -4.73 7.29 9.94
CA ASP A 46 -4.63 8.75 9.98
C ASP A 46 -3.84 9.31 8.78
N SER A 47 -2.86 8.55 8.26
CA SER A 47 -2.07 8.94 7.11
C SER A 47 -2.76 8.64 5.78
N TRP A 48 -3.37 7.46 5.63
CA TRP A 48 -3.90 6.99 4.35
C TRP A 48 -5.28 7.55 4.03
N THR A 49 -6.13 7.77 5.04
CA THR A 49 -7.49 8.30 4.85
C THR A 49 -7.52 9.63 4.10
N PRO A 50 -6.83 10.70 4.56
CA PRO A 50 -6.81 11.96 3.83
C PRO A 50 -6.08 11.86 2.50
N PHE A 51 -5.06 11.00 2.40
CA PHE A 51 -4.30 10.79 1.15
C PHE A 51 -5.19 10.20 0.05
N LEU A 52 -5.87 9.08 0.31
CA LEU A 52 -6.73 8.42 -0.68
C LEU A 52 -7.99 9.24 -1.00
N ALA A 53 -8.40 10.17 -0.14
CA ALA A 53 -9.49 11.10 -0.40
C ALA A 53 -9.17 12.10 -1.53
N THR A 54 -7.89 12.35 -1.83
CA THR A 54 -7.47 13.30 -2.89
C THR A 54 -7.59 12.75 -4.31
N PHE A 55 -7.83 11.44 -4.44
CA PHE A 55 -7.96 10.78 -5.74
C PHE A 55 -9.43 10.57 -6.08
N ASP A 56 -9.79 10.49 -7.36
CA ASP A 56 -11.08 9.99 -7.86
C ASP A 56 -11.01 8.48 -8.12
N THR A 57 -9.84 7.99 -8.51
CA THR A 57 -9.57 6.58 -8.79
C THR A 57 -8.31 6.15 -8.06
N VAL A 58 -8.43 5.02 -7.37
CA VAL A 58 -7.33 4.25 -6.81
C VAL A 58 -7.47 2.86 -7.41
N TYR A 59 -6.42 2.37 -8.06
CA TYR A 59 -6.47 1.09 -8.76
C TYR A 59 -5.15 0.36 -8.65
N HIS A 60 -5.17 -0.83 -8.06
CA HIS A 60 -4.01 -1.67 -7.88
C HIS A 60 -4.07 -2.89 -8.79
N VAL A 61 -2.99 -3.16 -9.51
CA VAL A 61 -2.81 -4.44 -10.23
C VAL A 61 -1.61 -5.15 -9.64
N ASN A 62 -1.91 -6.28 -8.99
CA ASN A 62 -0.94 -7.16 -8.38
C ASN A 62 -0.25 -8.02 -9.45
N GLY A 63 1.07 -8.20 -9.30
CA GLY A 63 1.95 -8.90 -10.23
C GLY A 63 2.61 -10.13 -9.61
N GLN A 64 3.91 -10.31 -9.85
CA GLN A 64 4.66 -11.44 -9.27
C GLN A 64 4.58 -11.42 -7.74
N PHE A 65 4.46 -12.62 -7.16
CA PHE A 65 4.39 -12.83 -5.72
C PHE A 65 5.23 -14.04 -5.35
N THR A 66 6.13 -13.88 -4.39
CA THR A 66 6.91 -14.97 -3.79
C THR A 66 6.83 -14.87 -2.28
N ALA A 67 6.73 -16.01 -1.60
CA ALA A 67 6.66 -16.05 -0.15
C ALA A 67 7.38 -17.27 0.40
N GLU A 68 7.94 -17.10 1.60
CA GLU A 68 8.54 -18.15 2.41
C GLU A 68 7.81 -18.18 3.76
N ILE A 69 7.35 -19.35 4.17
CA ILE A 69 6.61 -19.54 5.43
C ILE A 69 7.48 -20.36 6.36
N ASP A 70 7.65 -19.88 7.59
CA ASP A 70 8.36 -20.54 8.68
C ASP A 70 7.49 -20.52 9.94
N GLY A 71 6.75 -21.62 10.16
CA GLY A 71 5.82 -21.76 11.27
C GLY A 71 4.74 -20.69 11.27
N ASP A 72 4.75 -19.85 12.31
CA ASP A 72 3.83 -18.73 12.51
C ASP A 72 4.39 -17.39 11.99
N THR A 73 5.45 -17.43 11.19
CA THR A 73 6.02 -16.27 10.51
C THR A 73 6.10 -16.51 9.01
N ALA A 74 6.08 -15.44 8.22
CA ALA A 74 6.34 -15.54 6.79
C ALA A 74 6.99 -14.26 6.28
N THR A 75 7.71 -14.35 5.17
CA THR A 75 8.14 -13.19 4.38
C THR A 75 7.56 -13.29 2.98
N ALA A 76 7.30 -12.15 2.35
CA ALA A 76 6.87 -12.12 0.96
C ALA A 76 7.42 -10.92 0.21
N THR A 77 7.64 -11.11 -1.09
CA THR A 77 7.88 -10.03 -2.06
C THR A 77 6.74 -10.00 -3.07
N HIS A 78 6.25 -8.80 -3.37
CA HIS A 78 5.14 -8.59 -4.29
C HIS A 78 5.35 -7.36 -5.17
N ASP A 79 5.26 -7.56 -6.47
CA ASP A 79 5.29 -6.49 -7.47
C ASP A 79 3.87 -5.97 -7.69
N CYS A 80 3.69 -4.66 -7.73
CA CYS A 80 2.41 -4.02 -7.95
C CYS A 80 2.56 -2.82 -8.88
N THR A 81 1.54 -2.59 -9.70
CA THR A 81 1.33 -1.28 -10.32
C THR A 81 0.15 -0.58 -9.66
N VAL A 82 0.27 0.73 -9.46
CA VAL A 82 -0.75 1.55 -8.81
C VAL A 82 -1.05 2.77 -9.67
N GLU A 83 -2.32 2.92 -10.05
CA GLU A 83 -2.83 4.09 -10.74
C GLU A 83 -3.64 4.94 -9.75
N LEU A 84 -3.22 6.19 -9.57
CA LEU A 84 -3.93 7.17 -8.77
C LEU A 84 -4.35 8.33 -9.68
N ILE A 85 -5.65 8.50 -9.93
CA ILE A 85 -6.18 9.59 -10.76
C ILE A 85 -6.94 10.55 -9.85
N GLY A 86 -6.63 11.84 -9.90
CA GLY A 86 -7.33 12.85 -9.08
C GLY A 86 -6.70 14.23 -9.18
N GLU A 87 -7.02 15.08 -8.21
CA GLU A 87 -6.66 16.51 -8.21
C GLU A 87 -5.85 16.91 -6.94
N PRO A 88 -4.73 16.25 -6.62
CA PRO A 88 -3.98 16.52 -5.39
C PRO A 88 -3.41 17.96 -5.32
N GLU A 89 -3.21 18.60 -6.47
CA GLU A 89 -2.68 19.97 -6.59
C GLU A 89 -3.65 20.90 -7.37
N GLY A 90 -4.95 20.57 -7.38
CA GLY A 90 -5.98 21.37 -8.06
C GLY A 90 -6.02 21.21 -9.59
N ALA A 91 -5.20 20.31 -10.15
CA ALA A 91 -5.25 19.91 -11.56
C ALA A 91 -5.37 18.38 -11.66
N LYS A 92 -6.21 17.92 -12.59
CA LYS A 92 -6.49 16.49 -12.76
C LYS A 92 -5.30 15.77 -13.39
N THR A 93 -4.76 14.81 -12.67
CA THR A 93 -3.56 14.06 -13.05
C THR A 93 -3.79 12.57 -12.91
N ARG A 94 -3.00 11.77 -13.65
CA ARG A 94 -2.81 10.35 -13.42
C ARG A 94 -1.38 10.16 -12.92
N ASN A 95 -1.26 9.54 -11.76
CA ASN A 95 -0.01 9.13 -11.15
C ASN A 95 0.10 7.60 -11.25
N SER A 96 0.90 7.13 -12.18
CA SER A 96 1.21 5.72 -12.42
C SER A 96 2.46 5.35 -11.64
N ASN A 97 2.42 4.25 -10.89
CA ASN A 97 3.51 3.85 -10.00
C ASN A 97 3.84 2.37 -10.16
N GLY A 98 5.13 2.05 -10.12
CA GLY A 98 5.61 0.69 -9.91
C GLY A 98 6.09 0.55 -8.48
N VAL A 99 5.62 -0.46 -7.77
CA VAL A 99 5.89 -0.67 -6.35
C VAL A 99 6.31 -2.10 -6.12
N ILE A 100 7.40 -2.28 -5.36
CA ILE A 100 7.76 -3.58 -4.78
C ILE A 100 7.46 -3.51 -3.29
N TYR A 101 6.60 -4.41 -2.83
CA TYR A 101 6.32 -4.60 -1.41
C TYR A 101 7.16 -5.76 -0.88
N SER A 102 7.91 -5.49 0.18
CA SER A 102 8.57 -6.54 0.98
C SER A 102 7.90 -6.58 2.35
N ASP A 103 7.20 -7.68 2.61
CA ASP A 103 6.36 -7.84 3.78
C ASP A 103 6.90 -8.93 4.71
N SER A 104 6.77 -8.72 6.01
CA SER A 104 6.88 -9.76 7.03
C SER A 104 5.52 -9.96 7.70
N TYR A 105 5.15 -11.21 7.91
CA TYR A 105 3.87 -11.60 8.45
C TYR A 105 4.03 -12.36 9.76
N LEU A 106 3.02 -12.22 10.61
CA LEU A 106 2.83 -13.04 11.80
C LEU A 106 1.46 -13.72 11.73
N ARG A 107 1.40 -14.97 12.16
CA ARG A 107 0.15 -15.69 12.34
C ARG A 107 -0.36 -15.47 13.75
N VAL A 108 -1.47 -14.74 13.89
CA VAL A 108 -2.08 -14.40 15.18
C VAL A 108 -3.48 -14.99 15.21
N ASN A 109 -3.76 -15.86 16.21
CA ASN A 109 -5.06 -16.54 16.35
C ASN A 109 -5.53 -17.26 15.08
N GLY A 110 -4.60 -17.80 14.29
CA GLY A 110 -4.89 -18.52 13.05
C GLY A 110 -4.92 -17.66 11.79
N GLU A 111 -4.89 -16.33 11.92
CA GLU A 111 -4.93 -15.37 10.82
C GLU A 111 -3.54 -14.80 10.51
N TRP A 112 -3.22 -14.62 9.23
CA TRP A 112 -1.98 -13.96 8.81
C TRP A 112 -2.17 -12.45 8.77
N LEU A 113 -1.33 -11.74 9.53
CA LEU A 113 -1.33 -10.28 9.60
C LEU A 113 0.04 -9.75 9.15
N ILE A 114 0.04 -8.60 8.49
CA ILE A 114 1.26 -7.88 8.11
C ILE A 114 1.86 -7.25 9.36
N ALA A 115 3.02 -7.73 9.80
CA ALA A 115 3.77 -7.11 10.89
C ALA A 115 4.61 -5.93 10.40
N LYS A 116 5.17 -6.04 9.19
CA LYS A 116 5.89 -4.94 8.54
C LYS A 116 5.69 -4.98 7.04
N ARG A 117 5.51 -3.82 6.44
CA ARG A 117 5.53 -3.59 4.99
C ARG A 117 6.58 -2.55 4.65
N VAL A 118 7.46 -2.89 3.71
CA VAL A 118 8.34 -1.93 3.04
C VAL A 118 7.81 -1.74 1.62
N ALA A 119 7.21 -0.59 1.35
CA ALA A 119 6.73 -0.20 0.03
C ALA A 119 7.83 0.60 -0.69
N ARG A 120 8.44 0.02 -1.73
CA ARG A 120 9.45 0.70 -2.56
C ARG A 120 8.86 1.09 -3.90
N PHE A 121 8.60 2.38 -4.08
CA PHE A 121 8.22 2.96 -5.36
C PHE A 121 9.47 3.03 -6.25
N ILE A 122 9.55 2.12 -7.22
CA ILE A 122 10.69 1.95 -8.13
C ILE A 122 10.64 2.92 -9.31
N TRP A 123 9.45 3.33 -9.71
CA TRP A 123 9.22 4.39 -10.68
C TRP A 123 7.91 5.08 -10.38
N ARG A 124 7.81 6.34 -10.82
CA ARG A 124 6.63 7.17 -10.71
C ARG A 124 6.52 8.03 -11.96
N ASP A 125 5.34 8.07 -12.53
CA ASP A 125 5.05 8.81 -13.74
C ASP A 125 3.75 9.61 -13.56
N VAL A 126 3.84 10.94 -13.66
CA VAL A 126 2.71 11.84 -13.38
C VAL A 126 2.45 12.70 -14.60
N HIS A 127 1.22 12.62 -15.14
CA HIS A 127 0.80 13.39 -16.31
C HIS A 127 -0.59 13.98 -16.13
N PRO A 128 -0.93 15.05 -16.87
CA PRO A 128 -2.31 15.51 -17.00
C PRO A 128 -3.22 14.36 -17.45
N PHE A 129 -4.39 14.25 -16.84
CA PHE A 129 -5.37 13.22 -17.17
C PHE A 129 -6.58 13.84 -17.88
N ILE A 130 -6.88 13.33 -19.07
CA ILE A 130 -8.08 13.65 -19.83
C ILE A 130 -9.01 12.45 -19.72
N ALA A 131 -10.19 12.65 -19.12
CA ALA A 131 -11.21 11.62 -19.05
C ALA A 131 -11.73 11.28 -20.45
N ALA A 132 -12.03 10.00 -20.68
CA ALA A 132 -12.65 9.52 -21.92
C ALA A 132 -14.13 9.90 -22.00
#